data_AF-A0A9X1T2M7-F1
#
_entry.id   AF-A0A9X1T2M7-F1
#
_cell.length_a   1.000
_cell.length_b   1.000
_cell.length_c   1.000
_cell.angle_alpha   90.00
_cell.angle_beta   90.00
_cell.angle_gamma   90.00
#
_symmetry.space_group_name_H-M   'P 1'
#
loop_
_entity.id
_entity.type
_entity.pdbx_description
1 polymer ?
#
loop_
_entity_poly.entity_id
_entity_poly.type
_entity_poly.pdbx_seq_one_letter_code
_entity_poly.pdbx_strand_id
1 'polypeptide(L)'
;MSKYLLNKFLFTVDRDPALVERYRAEPRETVLWWETGEANRLLNCVDAEKSTWQAFTAAEREALATHDYPALFDLGAHPFLTLTLFIALFERDYEVPLGFQMEYAARLADRGLPYPDIAT
;
A
#
# COMPACT_ATOMS: atom_id res chain seq x y z
N MET A 1 -3.54 -7.16 13.39
CA MET A 1 -3.06 -6.52 12.14
C MET A 1 -3.31 -7.47 11.00
N SER A 2 -3.95 -7.00 9.93
CA SER A 2 -4.18 -7.83 8.74
C SER A 2 -3.21 -7.41 7.65
N LYS A 3 -2.05 -8.09 7.59
CA LYS A 3 -1.12 -8.01 6.44
C LYS A 3 -1.87 -8.22 5.12
N TYR A 4 -2.92 -9.06 5.15
CA TYR A 4 -3.79 -9.28 4.02
C TYR A 4 -4.48 -7.97 3.58
N LEU A 5 -5.18 -7.28 4.48
CA LEU A 5 -5.96 -6.08 4.12
C LEU A 5 -5.05 -4.96 3.60
N LEU A 6 -3.89 -4.75 4.24
CA LEU A 6 -2.89 -3.79 3.82
C LEU A 6 -2.41 -4.04 2.38
N ASN A 7 -1.99 -5.28 2.12
CA ASN A 7 -1.52 -5.67 0.79
C ASN A 7 -2.64 -5.71 -0.24
N LYS A 8 -3.88 -5.99 0.17
CA LYS A 8 -5.05 -5.94 -0.70
C LYS A 8 -5.34 -4.52 -1.17
N PHE A 9 -5.27 -3.53 -0.28
CA PHE A 9 -5.40 -2.12 -0.66
C PHE A 9 -4.34 -1.72 -1.69
N LEU A 10 -3.06 -1.96 -1.36
CA LEU A 10 -1.93 -1.60 -2.24
C LEU A 10 -2.08 -2.25 -3.62
N PHE A 11 -2.39 -3.54 -3.65
CA PHE A 11 -2.63 -4.26 -4.89
C PHE A 11 -3.82 -3.68 -5.68
N THR A 12 -4.95 -3.40 -5.03
CA THR A 12 -6.14 -2.90 -5.72
C THR A 12 -5.89 -1.51 -6.32
N VAL A 13 -5.23 -0.61 -5.60
CA VAL A 13 -4.91 0.73 -6.11
C VAL A 13 -3.93 0.63 -7.29
N ASP A 14 -2.87 -0.17 -7.16
CA ASP A 14 -1.82 -0.35 -8.18
C ASP A 14 -2.31 -1.01 -9.49
N ARG A 15 -3.54 -1.51 -9.55
CA ARG A 15 -4.13 -2.12 -10.76
C ARG A 15 -5.11 -1.23 -11.52
N ASP A 16 -5.46 -0.06 -10.97
CA ASP A 16 -6.39 0.86 -11.61
C ASP A 16 -5.79 2.27 -11.68
N PRO A 17 -5.44 2.77 -12.89
CA PRO A 17 -4.89 4.11 -13.07
C PRO A 17 -5.76 5.22 -12.46
N ALA A 18 -7.08 5.07 -12.45
CA ALA A 18 -7.97 6.07 -11.84
C ALA A 18 -7.85 6.05 -10.31
N LEU A 19 -7.66 4.88 -9.70
CA LEU A 19 -7.39 4.78 -8.26
C LEU A 19 -6.00 5.28 -7.90
N VAL A 20 -4.99 5.07 -8.76
CA VAL A 20 -3.64 5.65 -8.57
C VAL A 20 -3.73 7.18 -8.51
N GLU A 21 -4.37 7.82 -9.48
CA GLU A 21 -4.51 9.28 -9.50
C GLU A 21 -5.32 9.79 -8.30
N ARG A 22 -6.42 9.10 -7.95
CA ARG A 22 -7.22 9.45 -6.77
C ARG A 22 -6.42 9.33 -5.48
N TYR A 23 -5.67 8.23 -5.31
CA TYR A 23 -4.85 8.01 -4.13
C TYR A 23 -3.73 9.04 -4.02
N ARG A 24 -3.14 9.44 -5.15
CA ARG A 24 -2.15 10.51 -5.17
C ARG A 24 -2.72 11.87 -4.72
N ALA A 25 -3.89 12.23 -5.24
CA ALA A 25 -4.49 13.54 -5.00
C ALA A 25 -5.09 13.64 -3.59
N GLU A 26 -5.73 12.57 -3.13
CA GLU A 26 -6.56 12.54 -1.93
C GLU A 26 -6.28 11.26 -1.11
N PRO A 27 -5.05 11.08 -0.57
CA PRO A 27 -4.63 9.79 -0.01
C PRO A 27 -5.46 9.35 1.18
N ARG A 28 -5.68 10.26 2.15
CA ARG A 28 -6.45 9.98 3.36
C ARG A 28 -7.91 9.65 3.05
N GLU A 29 -8.52 10.40 2.15
CA GLU A 29 -9.91 10.19 1.73
C GLU A 29 -10.06 8.90 0.93
N THR A 30 -9.09 8.58 0.07
CA THR A 30 -9.04 7.32 -0.67
C THR A 30 -8.94 6.11 0.26
N VAL A 31 -8.06 6.17 1.27
CA VAL A 31 -7.92 5.10 2.27
C VAL A 31 -9.23 4.91 3.05
N LEU A 32 -9.86 6.00 3.51
CA LEU A 32 -11.12 5.93 4.24
C LEU A 32 -12.26 5.37 3.38
N TRP A 33 -12.39 5.85 2.14
CA TRP A 33 -13.40 5.37 1.20
C TRP A 33 -13.20 3.90 0.88
N TRP A 34 -11.96 3.48 0.60
CA TRP A 34 -11.66 2.10 0.27
C TRP A 34 -11.94 1.18 1.46
N GLU A 35 -11.52 1.57 2.66
CA GLU A 35 -11.75 0.79 3.90
C GLU A 35 -13.25 0.61 4.19
N THR A 36 -14.05 1.67 4.04
CA THR A 36 -15.48 1.66 4.42
C THR A 36 -16.43 1.15 3.33
N GLY A 37 -15.96 1.10 2.08
CA GLY A 37 -16.72 0.68 0.90
C GLY A 37 -16.11 -0.56 0.22
N GLU A 38 -14.96 -0.38 -0.43
CA GLU A 38 -14.39 -1.38 -1.34
C GLU A 38 -13.80 -2.62 -0.64
N ALA A 39 -13.23 -2.47 0.55
CA ALA A 39 -12.56 -3.54 1.29
C ALA A 39 -13.46 -4.77 1.48
N ASN A 40 -14.73 -4.55 1.79
CA ASN A 40 -15.71 -5.62 2.04
C ASN A 40 -16.25 -6.21 0.73
N ARG A 41 -16.39 -5.41 -0.33
CA ARG A 41 -16.80 -5.89 -1.67
C ARG A 41 -15.76 -6.84 -2.25
N LEU A 42 -14.48 -6.55 -2.05
CA LEU A 42 -13.34 -7.35 -2.51
C LEU A 42 -13.12 -8.65 -1.70
N LEU A 43 -13.86 -8.83 -0.61
CA LEU A 43 -13.86 -10.00 0.28
C LEU A 43 -15.05 -10.95 0.02
N ASN A 44 -15.72 -10.85 -1.14
CA ASN A 44 -16.91 -11.65 -1.50
C ASN A 44 -18.12 -11.45 -0.55
N CYS A 45 -18.27 -10.29 0.08
CA CYS A 45 -19.55 -9.92 0.71
C CYS A 45 -20.47 -9.26 -0.32
N VAL A 46 -21.77 -9.55 -0.25
CA VAL A 46 -22.81 -8.81 -1.00
C VAL A 46 -22.85 -7.36 -0.51
N ASP A 47 -23.21 -6.39 -1.36
CA ASP A 47 -23.16 -4.95 -1.02
C ASP A 47 -23.95 -4.58 0.26
N ALA A 48 -24.97 -5.37 0.60
CA ALA A 48 -25.78 -5.22 1.81
C ALA A 48 -25.09 -5.71 3.10
N GLU A 49 -24.06 -6.56 2.98
CA GLU A 49 -23.35 -7.16 4.11
C GLU A 49 -21.98 -6.50 4.26
N LYS A 50 -21.87 -5.58 5.22
CA LYS A 50 -20.59 -4.97 5.58
C LYS A 50 -20.00 -5.74 6.75
N SER A 51 -18.96 -6.53 6.49
CA SER A 51 -18.18 -7.14 7.55
C SER A 51 -17.43 -6.05 8.35
N THR A 52 -17.45 -6.16 9.68
CA THR A 52 -16.61 -5.35 10.58
C THR A 52 -15.30 -6.07 10.93
N TRP A 53 -15.07 -7.26 10.39
CA TRP A 53 -13.95 -8.11 10.81
C TRP A 53 -12.59 -7.61 10.36
N GLN A 54 -12.51 -6.86 9.26
CA GLN A 54 -11.24 -6.35 8.73
C GLN A 54 -11.28 -4.84 8.63
N ALA A 55 -10.47 -4.19 9.48
CA ALA A 55 -10.24 -2.76 9.48
C ALA A 55 -8.73 -2.51 9.62
N PHE A 56 -8.28 -1.39 9.07
CA PHE A 56 -6.94 -0.90 9.34
C PHE A 56 -6.83 -0.49 10.79
N THR A 57 -5.70 -0.84 11.39
CA THR A 57 -5.22 -0.18 12.61
C THR A 57 -4.97 1.30 12.34
N ALA A 58 -4.88 2.10 13.40
CA ALA A 58 -4.53 3.51 13.27
C ALA A 58 -3.17 3.73 12.57
N ALA A 59 -2.19 2.86 12.86
CA ALA A 59 -0.86 2.92 12.26
C ALA A 59 -0.88 2.58 10.75
N GLU A 60 -1.58 1.52 10.34
CA GLU A 60 -1.75 1.17 8.93
C GLU A 60 -2.47 2.29 8.16
N ARG A 61 -3.55 2.84 8.75
CA ARG A 61 -4.29 3.93 8.12
C ARG A 61 -3.44 5.19 7.96
N GLU A 62 -2.63 5.53 8.95
CA GLU A 62 -1.76 6.70 8.87
C GLU A 62 -0.67 6.50 7.83
N ALA A 63 0.05 5.37 7.87
CA ALA A 63 1.10 5.07 6.91
C ALA A 63 0.58 5.08 5.46
N LEU A 64 -0.64 4.56 5.23
CA LEU A 64 -1.29 4.66 3.92
C LEU A 64 -1.70 6.11 3.59
N ALA A 65 -2.28 6.85 4.53
CA ALA A 65 -2.75 8.22 4.29
C ALA A 65 -1.62 9.23 4.04
N THR A 66 -0.39 8.91 4.45
CA THR A 66 0.80 9.77 4.29
C THR A 66 1.84 9.20 3.33
N HIS A 67 1.54 8.09 2.66
CA HIS A 67 2.49 7.40 1.76
C HIS A 67 3.82 7.03 2.43
N ASP A 68 3.80 6.69 3.73
CA ASP A 68 5.00 6.32 4.50
C ASP A 68 5.41 4.88 4.18
N TYR A 69 6.04 4.68 3.02
CA TYR A 69 6.45 3.35 2.57
C TYR A 69 7.49 2.65 3.47
N PRO A 70 8.38 3.33 4.21
CA PRO A 70 9.16 2.67 5.27
C PRO A 70 8.28 2.12 6.40
N ALA A 71 7.30 2.90 6.90
CA ALA A 71 6.37 2.40 7.90
C ALA A 71 5.49 1.26 7.35
N LEU A 72 5.02 1.36 6.10
CA LEU A 72 4.26 0.30 5.44
C LEU A 72 5.08 -1.00 5.36
N PHE A 73 6.37 -0.92 5.05
CA PHE A 73 7.27 -2.07 5.05
C PHE A 73 7.33 -2.72 6.43
N ASP A 74 7.52 -1.94 7.49
CA ASP A 74 7.59 -2.43 8.88
C ASP A 74 6.25 -3.05 9.33
N LEU A 75 5.13 -2.55 8.79
CA LEU A 75 3.78 -3.08 9.01
C LEU A 75 3.47 -4.34 8.17
N GLY A 76 4.40 -4.77 7.31
CA GLY A 76 4.30 -6.00 6.53
C GLY A 76 3.69 -5.81 5.13
N ALA A 77 3.77 -4.61 4.57
CA ALA A 77 3.50 -4.40 3.15
C ALA A 77 4.54 -5.15 2.29
N HIS A 78 4.07 -5.71 1.19
CA HIS A 78 4.89 -6.46 0.26
C HIS A 78 5.78 -5.48 -0.53
N PRO A 79 7.13 -5.64 -0.51
CA PRO A 79 8.05 -4.64 -1.06
C PRO A 79 7.81 -4.34 -2.54
N PHE A 80 7.38 -5.34 -3.32
CA PHE A 80 7.05 -5.14 -4.72
C PHE A 80 5.80 -4.25 -4.91
N LEU A 81 4.75 -4.42 -4.10
CA LEU A 81 3.51 -3.64 -4.25
C LEU A 81 3.73 -2.18 -3.89
N THR A 82 4.52 -1.91 -2.86
CA THR A 82 4.91 -0.54 -2.51
C THR A 82 5.80 0.04 -3.61
N LEU A 83 6.84 -0.68 -4.07
CA LEU A 83 7.71 -0.17 -5.12
C LEU A 83 6.95 0.22 -6.40
N THR A 84 6.12 -0.67 -6.94
CA THR A 84 5.41 -0.41 -8.20
C THR A 84 4.40 0.72 -8.07
N LEU A 85 3.60 0.72 -7.00
CA LEU A 85 2.61 1.77 -6.76
C LEU A 85 3.29 3.13 -6.59
N PHE A 86 4.34 3.23 -5.78
CA PHE A 86 4.95 4.53 -5.50
C PHE A 86 5.79 5.05 -6.68
N ILE A 87 6.33 4.19 -7.55
CA ILE A 87 6.85 4.61 -8.86
C ILE A 87 5.71 5.28 -9.66
N ALA A 88 4.54 4.65 -9.74
CA ALA A 88 3.41 5.20 -10.49
C ALA A 88 2.91 6.54 -9.91
N LEU A 89 2.96 6.72 -8.58
CA LEU A 89 2.56 7.96 -7.92
C LEU A 89 3.61 9.08 -8.09
N PHE A 90 4.90 8.77 -7.97
CA PHE A 90 5.92 9.79 -7.70
C PHE A 90 7.06 9.88 -8.71
N GLU A 91 7.33 8.87 -9.54
CA GLU A 91 8.49 8.93 -10.46
C GLU A 91 8.41 10.14 -11.40
N ARG A 92 7.19 10.55 -11.76
CA ARG A 92 6.94 11.74 -12.59
C ARG A 92 7.35 13.07 -11.95
N ASP A 93 7.60 13.09 -10.64
CA ASP A 93 8.05 14.26 -9.90
C ASP A 93 9.57 14.38 -9.84
N TYR A 94 10.31 13.38 -10.35
CA TYR A 94 11.77 13.39 -10.41
C TYR A 94 12.28 13.84 -11.78
N GLU A 95 13.33 14.67 -11.78
CA GLU A 95 13.97 15.16 -13.02
C GLU A 95 14.92 14.14 -13.66
N VAL A 96 15.41 13.17 -12.87
CA VAL A 96 16.37 12.15 -13.32
C VAL A 96 15.70 10.79 -13.41
N PRO A 97 16.09 9.94 -14.38
CA PRO A 97 15.59 8.58 -14.45
C PRO A 97 15.87 7.80 -13.17
N LEU A 98 14.91 6.98 -12.75
CA LEU A 98 14.98 6.13 -11.55
C LEU A 98 15.06 6.91 -10.24
N GLY A 99 14.65 8.18 -10.24
CA GLY A 99 14.78 9.06 -9.10
C GLY A 99 14.06 8.51 -7.86
N PHE A 100 12.80 8.08 -8.03
CA PHE A 100 12.04 7.51 -6.92
C PHE A 100 12.62 6.18 -6.43
N GLN A 101 13.08 5.34 -7.35
CA GLN A 101 13.67 4.03 -7.03
C GLN A 101 14.94 4.19 -6.19
N MET A 102 15.76 5.19 -6.50
CA MET A 102 16.95 5.52 -5.71
C MET A 102 16.57 6.01 -4.30
N GLU A 103 15.55 6.87 -4.17
CA GLU A 103 15.03 7.29 -2.86
C GLU A 103 14.50 6.09 -2.07
N TYR A 104 13.67 5.27 -2.70
CA TYR A 104 13.07 4.08 -2.10
C TYR A 104 14.15 3.12 -1.56
N ALA A 105 15.19 2.86 -2.36
CA ALA A 105 16.32 2.04 -1.94
C ALA A 105 17.06 2.66 -0.74
N ALA A 106 17.31 3.97 -0.76
CA ALA A 106 18.01 4.65 0.32
C ALA A 106 17.21 4.62 1.64
N ARG A 107 15.89 4.84 1.60
CA ARG A 107 15.04 4.87 2.80
C ARG A 107 14.79 3.50 3.41
N LEU A 108 14.97 2.41 2.65
CA LEU A 108 14.84 1.04 3.15
C LEU A 108 16.19 0.35 3.38
N ALA A 109 17.32 1.05 3.23
CA ALA A 109 18.65 0.46 3.29
C ALA A 109 19.00 -0.21 4.63
N ASP A 110 18.34 0.20 5.72
CA ASP A 110 18.49 -0.36 7.07
C ASP A 110 17.58 -1.56 7.33
N ARG A 111 16.67 -1.89 6.40
CA ARG A 111 15.71 -3.00 6.52
C ARG A 111 16.22 -4.23 5.80
N GLY A 112 16.29 -5.33 6.53
CA GLY A 112 16.61 -6.65 6.00
C GLY A 112 15.47 -7.62 6.25
N LEU A 113 15.15 -8.45 5.25
CA LEU A 113 14.35 -9.65 5.47
C LEU A 113 15.31 -10.82 5.70
N PRO A 114 14.97 -11.77 6.59
CA PRO A 114 15.74 -13.00 6.70
C PRO A 114 15.74 -13.69 5.33
N TYR A 115 16.92 -14.10 4.89
CA TYR A 115 17.02 -14.92 3.69
C TYR A 115 16.21 -16.20 3.95
N PRO A 116 15.30 -16.61 3.05
CA PRO A 116 14.54 -17.84 3.23
C PRO A 116 15.51 -19.00 3.41
N ASP A 117 15.36 -19.76 4.49
CA ASP A 117 16.08 -21.00 4.62
C ASP A 117 15.50 -22.00 3.62
N ILE A 118 16.29 -22.31 2.59
CA ILE A 118 15.94 -23.27 1.53
C ILE A 118 16.49 -24.67 1.82
N ALA A 119 17.04 -24.90 3.02
CA ALA A 119 17.41 -26.24 3.46
C ALA A 119 16.14 -27.03 3.78
N THR A 120 15.74 -27.87 2.83
CA THR A 120 14.74 -28.95 2.98
C THR A 120 15.35 -30.26 2.57
#